data_AF-A0A978W4E2-F1
#
_entry.id   AF-A0A978W4E2-F1
#
_cell.length_a   1.000
_cell.length_b   1.000
_cell.length_c   1.000
_cell.angle_alpha   90.00
_cell.angle_beta   90.00
_cell.angle_gamma   90.00
#
_symmetry.space_group_name_H-M   'P 1'
#
loop_
_entity.id
_entity.type
_entity.pdbx_description
1 polymer ?
#
loop_
_entity_poly.entity_id
_entity_poly.type
_entity_poly.pdbx_seq_one_letter_code
_entity_poly.pdbx_strand_id
1 'polypeptide(L)'
;MTVDWSATVALKRRRFTNIHPMDAEEVKAKLAAAKVKFGREIHVFETSSPPSSYSQPYEYEEKDDLYEFTAEDYYRLLSLSTSKKKEDNFLLKTRKIREAEEAARRSKITRATIRVRFPDNHTLEATFHPSETIQSLVDLLKKVIARPDLPFYNSVYVPPNYMA
;
A
#
# COMPACT_ATOMS: atom_id res chain seq x y z
N MET A 1 -39.85 35.81 12.59
CA MET A 1 -40.18 34.43 13.03
C MET A 1 -38.98 33.55 12.76
N THR A 2 -38.73 32.64 13.68
CA THR A 2 -37.49 31.95 14.02
C THR A 2 -36.96 30.99 12.95
N VAL A 3 -35.63 30.99 12.83
CA VAL A 3 -34.83 29.97 12.15
C VAL A 3 -34.88 28.69 13.00
N ASP A 4 -35.19 27.54 12.40
CA ASP A 4 -34.93 26.25 13.04
C ASP A 4 -34.39 25.28 11.97
N TRP A 5 -33.09 25.01 12.07
CA TRP A 5 -32.39 23.98 11.31
C TRP A 5 -32.02 22.88 12.30
N SER A 6 -32.80 21.81 12.30
CA SER A 6 -32.52 20.65 13.14
C SER A 6 -33.05 19.37 12.48
N ALA A 7 -32.31 18.88 11.49
CA ALA A 7 -32.45 17.51 10.99
C ALA A 7 -31.08 16.82 11.06
N THR A 8 -30.76 16.28 12.24
CA THR A 8 -29.59 15.42 12.44
C THR A 8 -29.87 14.05 11.81
N VAL A 9 -29.27 13.78 10.65
CA VAL A 9 -29.28 12.45 10.03
C VAL A 9 -28.39 11.53 10.86
N ALA A 10 -29.00 10.68 11.66
CA ALA A 10 -28.31 9.66 12.44
C ALA A 10 -27.66 8.62 11.50
N LEU A 11 -26.35 8.75 11.25
CA LEU A 11 -25.56 7.69 10.62
C LEU A 11 -25.45 6.50 11.56
N LYS A 12 -26.31 5.51 11.32
CA LYS A 12 -26.31 4.22 12.00
C LYS A 12 -25.01 3.47 11.66
N ARG A 13 -24.07 3.42 12.62
CA ARG A 13 -22.89 2.54 12.58
C ARG A 13 -23.33 1.12 12.23
N ARG A 14 -23.07 0.69 10.99
CA ARG A 14 -23.26 -0.69 10.57
C ARG A 14 -22.12 -1.49 11.17
N ARG A 15 -22.42 -2.21 12.27
CA ARG A 15 -21.54 -3.22 12.85
C ARG A 15 -21.13 -4.18 11.73
N PHE A 16 -19.82 -4.47 11.61
CA PHE A 16 -19.32 -5.55 10.76
C PHE A 16 -20.04 -6.84 11.17
N THR A 17 -20.95 -7.32 10.33
CA THR A 17 -21.62 -8.61 10.53
C THR A 17 -20.67 -9.72 10.09
N ASN A 18 -20.62 -10.79 10.88
CA ASN A 18 -19.93 -12.04 10.52
C ASN A 18 -20.27 -12.43 9.08
N ILE A 19 -19.24 -12.56 8.25
CA ILE A 19 -19.37 -12.94 6.84
C ILE A 19 -19.77 -14.41 6.82
N HIS A 20 -21.00 -14.72 6.39
CA HIS A 20 -21.41 -16.10 6.16
C HIS A 20 -20.70 -16.63 4.90
N PRO A 21 -20.43 -17.94 4.78
CA PRO A 21 -19.78 -18.52 3.59
C PRO A 21 -20.54 -18.23 2.28
N MET A 22 -21.85 -18.00 2.35
CA MET A 22 -22.68 -17.60 1.21
C MET A 22 -22.40 -16.16 0.72
N ASP A 23 -21.97 -15.26 1.62
CA ASP A 23 -21.55 -13.91 1.28
C ASP A 23 -20.18 -13.90 0.58
N ALA A 24 -19.34 -14.90 0.83
CA ALA A 24 -18.00 -14.97 0.24
C ALA A 24 -18.05 -15.18 -1.28
N GLU A 25 -18.94 -16.03 -1.78
CA GLU A 25 -19.15 -16.22 -3.22
C GLU A 25 -19.79 -14.99 -3.87
N GLU A 26 -20.73 -14.33 -3.18
CA GLU A 26 -21.30 -13.07 -3.67
C GLU A 26 -20.25 -11.94 -3.73
N VAL A 27 -19.37 -11.86 -2.74
CA VAL A 27 -18.24 -10.91 -2.73
C VAL A 27 -17.26 -11.22 -3.86
N LYS A 28 -16.89 -12.50 -4.07
CA LYS A 28 -16.07 -12.91 -5.21
C LYS A 28 -16.71 -12.53 -6.53
N ALA A 29 -18.02 -12.74 -6.69
CA ALA A 29 -18.76 -12.36 -7.90
C ALA A 29 -18.75 -10.83 -8.11
N LYS A 30 -18.93 -10.03 -7.05
CA LYS A 30 -18.83 -8.56 -7.11
C LYS A 30 -17.42 -8.09 -7.49
N LEU A 31 -16.38 -8.72 -6.94
CA LEU A 31 -15.00 -8.42 -7.29
C LEU A 31 -14.67 -8.83 -8.73
N ALA A 32 -15.17 -9.98 -9.19
CA ALA A 32 -15.04 -10.41 -10.58
C ALA A 32 -15.76 -9.45 -11.53
N ALA A 33 -16.97 -9.01 -11.18
CA ALA A 33 -17.70 -8.01 -11.95
C ALA A 33 -16.97 -6.66 -11.97
N ALA A 34 -16.37 -6.24 -10.86
CA ALA A 34 -15.53 -5.05 -10.80
C ALA A 34 -14.28 -5.20 -11.70
N LYS A 35 -13.64 -6.38 -11.70
CA LYS A 35 -12.52 -6.69 -12.60
C LYS A 35 -12.90 -6.54 -14.07
N VAL A 36 -14.10 -6.98 -14.45
CA VAL A 36 -14.62 -6.81 -15.82
C VAL A 36 -14.90 -5.34 -16.14
N LYS A 37 -15.56 -4.61 -15.23
CA LYS A 37 -15.94 -3.20 -15.45
C LYS A 37 -14.74 -2.26 -15.55
N PHE A 38 -13.74 -2.46 -14.70
CA PHE A 38 -12.58 -1.58 -14.62
C PHE A 38 -11.35 -2.14 -15.35
N GLY A 39 -11.44 -3.36 -15.89
CA GLY A 39 -10.37 -4.07 -16.58
C GLY A 39 -9.22 -4.51 -15.66
N ARG A 40 -9.36 -4.33 -14.35
CA ARG A 40 -8.30 -4.56 -13.34
C ARG A 40 -8.92 -4.97 -12.01
N GLU A 41 -8.16 -5.70 -11.20
CA GLU A 41 -8.58 -6.05 -9.85
C GLU A 41 -8.54 -4.82 -8.96
N ILE A 42 -9.67 -4.53 -8.32
CA ILE A 42 -9.86 -3.37 -7.44
C ILE A 42 -10.44 -3.85 -6.12
N HIS A 43 -9.89 -3.34 -5.02
CA HIS A 43 -10.45 -3.46 -3.68
C HIS A 43 -10.64 -2.08 -3.07
N VAL A 44 -11.78 -1.86 -2.39
CA VAL A 44 -12.05 -0.65 -1.63
C VAL A 44 -12.26 -1.04 -0.17
N PHE A 45 -11.51 -0.43 0.73
CA PHE A 45 -11.66 -0.63 2.16
C PHE A 45 -11.67 0.70 2.91
N GLU A 46 -12.40 0.73 4.02
CA GLU A 46 -12.37 1.87 4.94
C GLU A 46 -11.05 1.83 5.71
N THR A 47 -10.22 2.85 5.52
CA THR A 47 -9.13 3.18 6.43
C THR A 47 -9.69 3.81 7.68
N SER A 48 -10.54 3.07 8.40
CA SER A 48 -10.73 3.29 9.82
C SER A 48 -9.36 3.25 10.47
N SER A 49 -9.15 4.10 11.50
CA SER A 49 -8.09 3.89 12.49
C SER A 49 -7.93 2.39 12.75
N PRO A 50 -6.70 1.87 12.86
CA PRO A 50 -6.47 0.45 13.09
C PRO A 50 -7.49 -0.06 14.08
N PRO A 51 -8.14 -1.21 13.80
CA PRO A 51 -9.13 -1.75 14.71
C PRO A 51 -8.55 -1.70 16.11
N SER A 52 -9.34 -1.23 17.07
CA SER A 52 -8.98 -1.21 18.48
C SER A 52 -8.60 -2.59 19.04
N SER A 53 -8.49 -3.63 18.20
CA SER A 53 -7.89 -4.93 18.48
C SER A 53 -6.40 -4.88 18.83
N TYR A 54 -5.76 -3.71 18.86
CA TYR A 54 -4.57 -3.50 19.72
C TYR A 54 -4.90 -3.60 21.22
N SER A 55 -6.16 -3.82 21.61
CA SER A 55 -6.55 -4.33 22.93
C SER A 55 -6.33 -5.86 23.04
N GLN A 56 -5.31 -6.39 22.40
CA GLN A 56 -4.61 -7.55 22.93
C GLN A 56 -3.42 -6.95 23.68
N PRO A 57 -3.30 -7.11 25.00
CA PRO A 57 -2.06 -6.78 25.67
C PRO A 57 -0.99 -7.67 25.05
N TYR A 58 -0.22 -7.09 24.12
CA TYR A 58 1.00 -7.69 23.61
C TYR A 58 2.01 -7.54 24.74
N GLU A 59 1.91 -8.39 25.76
CA GLU A 59 2.97 -8.57 26.74
C GLU A 59 4.06 -9.44 26.09
N TYR A 60 4.61 -8.93 24.98
CA TYR A 60 5.99 -9.24 24.63
C TYR A 60 6.80 -8.20 25.37
N GLU A 61 7.20 -8.50 26.60
CA GLU A 61 8.43 -7.90 27.12
C GLU A 61 9.53 -8.35 26.16
N GLU A 62 9.79 -7.50 25.19
CA GLU A 62 10.88 -7.65 24.24
C GLU A 62 12.16 -7.65 25.08
N LYS A 63 12.76 -8.83 25.26
CA LYS A 63 13.95 -8.98 26.10
C LYS A 63 15.06 -8.11 25.55
N ASP A 64 15.77 -7.41 26.44
CA ASP A 64 16.91 -6.56 26.09
C ASP A 64 17.97 -7.31 25.25
N ASP A 65 18.08 -8.63 25.41
CA ASP A 65 18.92 -9.52 24.60
C ASP A 65 18.70 -9.38 23.08
N LEU A 66 17.50 -8.98 22.62
CA LEU A 66 17.20 -8.73 21.19
C LEU A 66 18.00 -7.55 20.63
N TYR A 67 18.32 -6.58 21.49
CA TYR A 67 19.06 -5.38 21.15
C TYR A 67 20.56 -5.51 21.42
N GLU A 68 20.99 -6.61 22.06
CA GLU A 68 22.41 -6.87 22.31
C GLU A 68 23.11 -7.36 21.03
N PHE A 69 24.28 -6.76 20.77
CA PHE A 69 25.06 -7.08 19.59
C PHE A 69 25.80 -8.41 19.75
N THR A 70 25.39 -9.41 18.97
CA THR A 70 25.97 -10.76 19.05
C THR A 70 27.24 -10.91 18.21
N ALA A 71 28.03 -11.96 18.48
CA ALA A 71 29.19 -12.28 17.65
C ALA A 71 28.79 -12.60 16.20
N GLU A 72 27.61 -13.20 16.00
CA GLU A 72 27.03 -13.45 14.69
C GLU A 72 26.78 -12.14 13.92
N ASP A 73 26.30 -11.08 14.59
CA ASP A 73 26.17 -9.75 13.99
C ASP A 73 27.50 -9.17 13.55
N TYR A 74 28.55 -9.35 14.37
CA TYR A 74 29.91 -8.93 14.02
C TYR A 74 30.39 -9.56 12.71
N TYR A 75 30.27 -10.88 12.57
CA TYR A 75 30.68 -11.58 11.35
C TYR A 75 29.78 -11.24 10.15
N ARG A 76 28.47 -11.02 10.36
CA ARG A 76 27.56 -10.49 9.31
C ARG A 76 28.04 -9.13 8.80
N LEU A 77 28.36 -8.19 9.69
CA LEU A 77 28.85 -6.86 9.31
C LEU A 77 30.23 -6.91 8.65
N LEU A 78 31.14 -7.77 9.11
CA LEU A 78 32.43 -7.98 8.44
C LEU A 78 32.27 -8.56 7.04
N SER A 79 31.40 -9.56 6.85
CA SER A 79 31.16 -10.13 5.52
C SER A 79 30.54 -9.12 4.56
N LEU A 80 29.59 -8.30 5.03
CA LEU A 80 28.97 -7.22 4.24
C LEU A 80 29.97 -6.09 3.92
N SER A 81 30.78 -5.65 4.87
CA SER A 81 31.76 -4.58 4.64
C SER A 81 32.90 -5.03 3.72
N THR A 82 33.37 -6.27 3.84
CA THR A 82 34.42 -6.82 2.98
C THR A 82 33.94 -7.11 1.56
N SER A 83 32.71 -7.61 1.38
CA SER A 83 32.09 -7.77 0.05
C SER A 83 31.85 -6.42 -0.61
N LYS A 84 31.26 -5.45 0.10
CA LYS A 84 31.04 -4.09 -0.41
C LYS A 84 32.33 -3.39 -0.81
N LYS A 85 33.39 -3.51 0.00
CA LYS A 85 34.72 -2.94 -0.31
C LYS A 85 35.34 -3.61 -1.55
N LYS A 86 35.11 -4.90 -1.79
CA LYS A 86 35.56 -5.57 -3.02
C LYS A 86 34.76 -5.12 -4.24
N GLU A 87 33.44 -4.95 -4.11
CA GLU A 87 32.60 -4.48 -5.20
C GLU A 87 32.92 -3.02 -5.58
N ASP A 88 33.03 -2.12 -4.60
CA ASP A 88 33.27 -0.69 -4.86
C ASP A 88 34.67 -0.41 -5.42
N ASN A 89 35.70 -1.19 -5.04
CA ASN A 89 37.07 -0.96 -5.51
C ASN A 89 37.42 -1.66 -6.83
N PHE A 90 36.66 -2.67 -7.27
CA PHE A 90 36.99 -3.45 -8.48
C PHE A 90 35.98 -3.34 -9.61
N LEU A 91 34.75 -2.88 -9.37
CA LEU A 91 33.73 -2.82 -10.42
C LEU A 91 33.60 -1.40 -10.98
N LEU A 92 34.34 -1.12 -12.05
CA LEU A 92 33.91 -0.08 -13.00
C LEU A 92 32.51 -0.48 -13.49
N LYS A 93 31.47 0.26 -13.06
CA LYS A 93 30.10 0.03 -13.51
C LYS A 93 29.99 0.35 -15.00
N THR A 94 30.23 -0.65 -15.85
CA THR A 94 30.07 -0.51 -17.28
C THR A 94 28.61 -0.32 -17.65
N ARG A 95 28.35 0.31 -18.80
CA ARG A 95 26.99 0.45 -19.35
C ARG A 95 26.23 -0.87 -19.38
N LYS A 96 26.91 -1.97 -19.73
CA LYS A 96 26.34 -3.32 -19.77
C LYS A 96 25.91 -3.82 -18.39
N ILE A 97 26.71 -3.55 -17.34
CA ILE A 97 26.37 -3.94 -15.95
C ILE A 97 25.11 -3.19 -15.50
N ARG A 98 25.03 -1.87 -15.75
CA ARG A 98 23.86 -1.06 -15.36
C ARG A 98 22.59 -1.52 -16.06
N GLU A 99 22.67 -1.81 -17.36
CA GLU A 99 21.53 -2.28 -18.15
C GLU A 99 21.09 -3.70 -17.74
N ALA A 100 22.04 -4.59 -17.42
CA ALA A 100 21.75 -5.93 -16.91
C ALA A 100 21.11 -5.89 -15.50
N GLU A 101 21.59 -5.03 -14.59
CA GLU A 101 20.98 -4.81 -13.29
C GLU A 101 19.57 -4.21 -13.40
N GLU A 102 19.36 -3.25 -14.29
CA GLU A 102 18.04 -2.68 -14.59
C GLU A 102 17.08 -3.73 -15.15
N ALA A 103 17.53 -4.56 -16.08
CA ALA A 103 16.75 -5.66 -16.64
C ALA A 103 16.41 -6.72 -15.58
N ALA A 104 17.39 -7.09 -14.73
CA ALA A 104 17.20 -8.03 -13.63
C ALA A 104 16.27 -7.49 -12.52
N ARG A 105 16.21 -6.16 -12.33
CA ARG A 105 15.22 -5.55 -11.44
C ARG A 105 13.83 -5.49 -12.07
N ARG A 106 13.74 -5.12 -13.34
CA ARG A 106 12.47 -5.07 -14.09
C ARG A 106 11.81 -6.45 -14.19
N SER A 107 12.58 -7.53 -14.29
CA SER A 107 12.02 -8.88 -14.33
C SER A 107 11.48 -9.38 -12.99
N LYS A 108 11.97 -8.84 -11.86
CA LYS A 108 11.55 -9.25 -10.51
C LYS A 108 10.19 -8.69 -10.11
N ILE A 109 9.82 -7.52 -10.62
CA ILE A 109 8.55 -6.87 -10.29
C ILE A 109 7.58 -7.18 -11.44
N THR A 110 6.74 -8.19 -11.26
CA THR A 110 5.72 -8.58 -12.25
C THR A 110 4.38 -7.89 -12.00
N ARG A 111 4.18 -7.34 -10.80
CA ARG A 111 2.94 -6.67 -10.37
C ARG A 111 3.25 -5.50 -9.45
N ALA A 112 2.61 -4.36 -9.71
CA ALA A 112 2.65 -3.16 -8.87
C ALA A 112 1.26 -2.91 -8.29
N THR A 113 1.12 -2.98 -6.97
CA THR A 113 -0.15 -2.64 -6.29
C THR A 113 -0.09 -1.19 -5.82
N ILE A 114 -1.02 -0.35 -6.29
CA ILE A 114 -1.11 1.07 -5.91
C ILE A 114 -2.32 1.24 -4.99
N ARG A 115 -2.11 1.95 -3.87
CA ARG A 115 -3.17 2.33 -2.92
C ARG A 115 -3.38 3.84 -2.96
N VAL A 116 -4.61 4.27 -3.26
CA VAL A 116 -5.01 5.67 -3.28
C VAL A 116 -5.94 5.92 -2.10
N ARG A 117 -5.52 6.80 -1.19
CA ARG A 117 -6.33 7.22 -0.05
C ARG A 117 -7.17 8.43 -0.46
N PHE A 118 -8.48 8.30 -0.26
CA PHE A 118 -9.44 9.38 -0.43
C PHE A 118 -9.62 10.17 0.88
N PRO A 119 -10.05 11.44 0.80
CA PRO A 119 -10.28 12.28 1.99
C PRO A 119 -11.42 11.78 2.89
N ASP A 120 -12.26 10.87 2.40
CA ASP A 120 -13.38 10.25 3.13
C ASP A 120 -12.97 9.01 3.94
N ASN A 121 -11.66 8.82 4.17
CA ASN A 121 -11.08 7.64 4.81
C ASN A 121 -11.34 6.33 4.06
N HIS A 122 -11.63 6.35 2.77
CA HIS A 122 -11.62 5.15 1.94
C HIS A 122 -10.27 5.02 1.23
N THR A 123 -9.81 3.78 1.07
CA THR A 123 -8.61 3.48 0.28
C THR A 123 -8.96 2.53 -0.85
N LEU A 124 -8.59 2.95 -2.06
CA LEU A 124 -8.68 2.17 -3.28
C LEU A 124 -7.35 1.45 -3.51
N GLU A 125 -7.37 0.13 -3.52
CA GLU A 125 -6.25 -0.69 -3.93
C GLU A 125 -6.50 -1.21 -5.35
N ALA A 126 -5.53 -1.03 -6.24
CA ALA A 126 -5.59 -1.54 -7.60
C ALA A 126 -4.25 -2.11 -8.05
N THR A 127 -4.30 -3.14 -8.89
CA THR A 127 -3.12 -3.80 -9.45
C THR A 127 -2.78 -3.24 -10.83
N PHE A 128 -1.50 -2.96 -11.05
CA PHE A 128 -0.93 -2.38 -12.28
C PHE A 128 0.25 -3.23 -12.74
N HIS A 129 0.48 -3.26 -14.05
CA HIS A 129 1.75 -3.72 -14.58
C HIS A 129 2.82 -2.62 -14.37
N PRO A 130 4.07 -2.96 -13.98
CA PRO A 130 5.12 -1.97 -13.71
C PRO A 130 5.48 -1.08 -14.91
N SER A 131 5.12 -1.48 -16.13
CA SER A 131 5.29 -0.68 -17.35
C SER A 131 4.15 0.31 -17.61
N GLU A 132 3.10 0.30 -16.79
CA GLU A 132 1.98 1.25 -16.94
C GLU A 132 2.36 2.64 -16.45
N THR A 133 1.77 3.66 -17.09
CA THR A 133 2.02 5.05 -16.77
C THR A 133 1.08 5.55 -15.67
N ILE A 134 1.41 6.71 -15.07
CA ILE A 134 0.53 7.40 -14.12
C ILE A 134 -0.84 7.74 -14.76
N GLN A 135 -0.89 7.92 -16.08
CA GLN A 135 -2.13 8.15 -16.80
C GLN A 135 -3.11 6.98 -16.66
N SER A 136 -2.63 5.73 -16.70
CA SER A 136 -3.47 4.54 -16.45
C SER A 136 -4.14 4.56 -15.08
N LEU A 137 -3.48 5.14 -14.08
CA LEU A 137 -4.04 5.35 -12.74
C LEU A 137 -5.08 6.48 -12.74
N VAL A 138 -4.80 7.59 -13.42
CA VAL A 138 -5.75 8.70 -13.55
C VAL A 138 -7.03 8.27 -14.28
N ASP A 139 -6.91 7.51 -15.36
CA ASP A 139 -8.06 7.00 -16.12
C ASP A 139 -8.87 5.99 -15.30
N LEU A 140 -8.21 5.21 -14.44
CA LEU A 140 -8.89 4.35 -13.47
C LEU A 140 -9.70 5.19 -12.48
N LEU A 141 -9.07 6.21 -11.89
CA LEU A 141 -9.73 7.09 -10.91
C LEU A 141 -10.93 7.80 -11.51
N LYS A 142 -10.85 8.28 -12.76
CA LYS A 142 -11.99 8.90 -13.46
C LYS A 142 -13.18 7.95 -13.62
N LYS A 143 -12.95 6.64 -13.76
CA LYS A 143 -14.03 5.64 -13.83
C LYS A 143 -14.62 5.30 -12.46
N VAL A 144 -13.81 5.37 -11.41
CA VAL A 144 -14.20 5.01 -10.04
C VAL A 144 -14.91 6.16 -9.33
N ILE A 145 -14.50 7.40 -9.59
CA ILE A 145 -15.06 8.60 -8.96
C ILE A 145 -16.44 8.90 -9.56
N ALA A 146 -17.44 9.14 -8.71
CA ALA A 146 -18.81 9.42 -9.14
C ALA A 146 -18.98 10.74 -9.93
N ARG A 147 -18.04 11.69 -9.75
CA ARG A 147 -18.03 12.98 -10.45
C ARG A 147 -16.67 13.18 -11.15
N PRO A 148 -16.51 12.69 -12.38
CA PRO A 148 -15.26 12.85 -13.13
C PRO A 148 -14.99 14.31 -13.56
N ASP A 149 -16.01 15.17 -13.49
CA ASP A 149 -15.93 16.57 -13.93
C ASP A 149 -15.21 17.49 -12.92
N LEU A 150 -15.01 17.04 -11.68
CA LEU A 150 -14.25 17.82 -10.71
C LEU A 150 -12.74 17.64 -10.95
N PRO A 151 -11.96 18.74 -10.97
CA PRO A 151 -10.51 18.64 -10.99
C PRO A 151 -10.02 17.98 -9.70
N PHE A 152 -9.18 16.95 -9.83
CA PHE A 152 -8.50 16.31 -8.71
C PHE A 152 -7.00 16.21 -9.01
N TYR A 153 -6.20 16.23 -7.95
CA TYR A 153 -4.74 16.07 -8.02
C TYR A 153 -4.33 14.87 -7.18
N ASN A 154 -3.40 14.07 -7.71
CA ASN A 154 -2.82 12.94 -7.00
C ASN A 154 -1.55 13.40 -6.28
N SER A 155 -1.54 13.40 -4.95
CA SER A 155 -0.33 13.60 -4.14
C SER A 155 0.24 12.26 -3.71
N VAL A 156 1.53 12.01 -3.96
CA VAL A 156 2.24 10.93 -3.28
C VAL A 156 2.59 11.44 -1.89
N TYR A 157 1.98 10.86 -0.86
CA TYR A 157 2.36 11.16 0.51
C TYR A 157 3.70 10.50 0.81
N VAL A 158 4.77 11.28 0.75
CA VAL A 158 6.08 10.90 1.26
C VAL A 158 6.16 11.48 2.67
N PRO A 159 6.15 10.66 3.73
CA PRO A 159 6.36 11.18 5.07
C PRO A 159 7.72 11.90 5.09
N PRO A 160 7.80 13.12 5.64
CA PRO A 160 9.08 13.78 5.81
C PRO A 160 9.99 12.86 6.62
N ASN A 161 11.17 12.55 6.08
CA ASN A 161 12.21 11.85 6.83
C ASN A 161 12.68 12.80 7.94
N TYR A 162 12.03 12.75 9.10
CA TYR A 162 12.59 13.31 10.33
C TYR A 162 13.71 12.39 10.77
N MET A 163 14.91 12.57 10.19
CA MET A 163 16.11 12.02 10.79
C MET A 163 16.43 12.90 12.00
N ALA A 164 16.35 12.30 13.19
CA ALA A 164 16.87 12.83 14.44
C ALA A 164 18.31 12.34 14.64
#